data_AF-A0A4Y2B426-F1
#
_entry.id   AF-A0A4Y2B426-F1
#
_cell.length_a   1.000
_cell.length_b   1.000
_cell.length_c   1.000
_cell.angle_alpha   90.00
_cell.angle_beta   90.00
_cell.angle_gamma   90.00
#
_symmetry.space_group_name_H-M   'P 1'
#
loop_
_entity.id
_entity.type
_entity.pdbx_description
1 polymer ?
#
loop_
_entity_poly.entity_id
_entity_poly.type
_entity_poly.pdbx_seq_one_letter_code
_entity_poly.pdbx_strand_id
1 'polypeptide(L)'
;MLERFLDIKSAVSKALTDIKEQQILANVEFETLHEIVAGLKPVKIDLEKRRNATLLTAEGEFAFIIGELDQQNSEFVKNMNVLWSKDLMRNAMLVYLDQCNIYILEEGLMLLQLLLIFHVY
;
A
#
# COMPACT_ATOMS: atom_id res chain seq x y z
N MET A 1 -4.57 7.21 1.95
CA MET A 1 -4.53 8.09 0.75
C MET A 1 -5.24 7.45 -0.45
N LEU A 2 -4.93 6.21 -0.82
CA LEU A 2 -5.63 5.51 -1.92
C LEU A 2 -7.15 5.37 -1.74
N GLU A 3 -7.64 5.05 -0.53
CA GLU A 3 -9.08 5.04 -0.24
C GLU A 3 -9.74 6.37 -0.64
N ARG A 4 -9.16 7.49 -0.20
CA ARG A 4 -9.63 8.84 -0.54
C ARG A 4 -9.54 9.13 -2.03
N PHE A 5 -8.50 8.63 -2.70
CA PHE A 5 -8.36 8.78 -4.16
C PHE A 5 -9.47 8.02 -4.90
N LEU A 6 -9.78 6.79 -4.48
CA LEU A 6 -10.88 6.00 -5.01
C LEU A 6 -12.24 6.70 -4.76
N ASP A 7 -12.44 7.29 -3.59
CA ASP A 7 -13.66 8.04 -3.26
C ASP A 7 -13.88 9.26 -4.17
N ILE A 8 -12.81 9.96 -4.55
CA ILE A 8 -12.88 11.14 -5.42
C ILE A 8 -12.71 10.80 -6.91
N LYS A 9 -12.54 9.52 -7.28
CA LYS A 9 -12.32 9.07 -8.68
C LYS A 9 -13.29 9.71 -9.65
N SER A 10 -14.59 9.72 -9.31
CA SER A 10 -15.64 10.27 -10.17
C SER A 10 -15.47 11.77 -10.41
N ALA A 11 -15.12 12.52 -9.36
CA ALA A 11 -14.87 13.96 -9.46
C ALA A 11 -13.61 14.25 -10.29
N VAL A 12 -12.53 13.49 -10.10
CA VAL A 12 -11.30 13.60 -10.89
C VAL A 12 -11.56 13.25 -12.36
N SER A 13 -12.29 12.16 -12.63
CA SER A 13 -12.65 11.72 -13.98
C SER A 13 -13.50 12.76 -14.72
N LYS A 14 -14.44 13.38 -14.01
CA LYS A 14 -15.27 14.45 -14.54
C LYS A 14 -14.43 15.70 -14.82
N ALA A 15 -13.57 16.11 -13.89
CA ALA A 15 -12.70 17.26 -14.07
C ALA A 15 -11.77 17.09 -15.29
N LEU A 16 -11.17 15.91 -15.48
CA LEU A 16 -10.36 15.57 -16.66
C LEU A 16 -11.18 15.67 -17.95
N THR A 17 -12.42 15.15 -17.94
CA THR A 17 -13.35 15.26 -19.07
C THR A 17 -13.68 16.72 -19.40
N ASP A 18 -13.95 17.54 -18.38
CA ASP A 18 -14.32 18.95 -18.52
C ASP A 18 -13.17 19.77 -19.14
N ILE A 19 -11.91 19.46 -18.82
CA ILE A 19 -10.72 20.09 -19.41
C ILE A 19 -10.23 19.41 -20.70
N LYS A 20 -10.96 18.39 -21.20
CA LYS A 20 -10.63 17.60 -22.40
C LYS A 20 -9.29 16.84 -22.31
N GLU A 21 -8.86 16.53 -21.10
CA GLU A 21 -7.70 15.67 -20.85
C GLU A 21 -8.12 14.21 -20.80
N GLN A 22 -7.21 13.31 -21.18
CA GLN A 22 -7.47 11.87 -21.09
C GLN A 22 -7.45 11.41 -19.63
N GLN A 23 -8.27 10.39 -19.33
CA GLN A 23 -8.13 9.65 -18.08
C GLN A 23 -6.76 8.99 -18.06
N ILE A 24 -6.00 9.28 -16.99
CA ILE A 24 -4.65 8.74 -16.78
C ILE A 24 -4.73 7.26 -16.43
N LEU A 25 -5.81 6.83 -15.77
CA LEU A 25 -6.02 5.44 -15.36
C LEU A 25 -7.23 4.81 -16.05
N ALA A 26 -7.05 3.61 -16.56
CA ALA A 26 -8.10 2.73 -17.07
C ALA A 26 -8.86 2.04 -15.93
N ASN A 27 -10.03 1.47 -16.24
CA ASN A 27 -10.85 0.77 -15.25
C ASN A 27 -10.13 -0.38 -14.57
N VAL A 28 -9.31 -1.14 -15.31
CA VAL A 28 -8.52 -2.26 -14.77
C VAL A 28 -7.55 -1.79 -13.68
N GLU A 29 -6.91 -0.64 -13.84
CA GLU A 29 -5.98 -0.09 -12.84
C GLU A 29 -6.73 0.38 -11.59
N PHE A 30 -7.95 0.91 -11.74
CA PHE A 30 -8.80 1.22 -10.60
C PHE A 30 -9.28 -0.03 -9.85
N GLU A 31 -9.56 -1.12 -10.55
CA GLU A 31 -9.87 -2.41 -9.93
C GLU A 31 -8.66 -2.93 -9.14
N THR A 32 -7.45 -2.86 -9.73
CA THR A 32 -6.21 -3.19 -9.04
C THR A 32 -6.00 -2.32 -7.79
N LEU A 33 -6.25 -1.00 -7.86
CA LEU A 33 -6.16 -0.12 -6.69
C LEU A 33 -7.18 -0.50 -5.60
N HIS A 34 -8.38 -0.91 -5.98
CA HIS A 34 -9.40 -1.37 -5.05
C HIS A 34 -8.98 -2.68 -4.35
N GLU A 35 -8.39 -3.62 -5.08
CA GLU A 35 -7.84 -4.85 -4.52
C GLU A 35 -6.67 -4.58 -3.55
N ILE A 36 -5.76 -3.67 -3.91
CA ILE A 36 -4.65 -3.24 -3.04
C ILE A 36 -5.20 -2.65 -1.73
N VAL A 37 -6.16 -1.73 -1.82
CA VAL A 37 -6.79 -1.12 -0.65
C VAL A 37 -7.47 -2.17 0.23
N ALA A 38 -8.22 -3.09 -0.38
CA ALA A 38 -8.90 -4.15 0.33
C ALA A 38 -7.93 -5.09 1.07
N GLY A 39 -6.82 -5.49 0.42
CA GLY A 39 -5.79 -6.33 1.03
C GLY A 39 -4.98 -5.64 2.14
N LEU A 40 -4.75 -4.33 2.03
CA LEU A 40 -4.01 -3.57 3.03
C LEU A 40 -4.85 -3.15 4.24
N LYS A 41 -6.19 -3.18 4.14
CA LYS A 41 -7.09 -2.70 5.18
C LYS A 41 -6.98 -3.49 6.50
N PRO A 42 -6.94 -4.84 6.52
CA PRO A 42 -6.74 -5.60 7.76
C PRO A 42 -5.39 -5.27 8.41
N VAL A 43 -4.33 -5.20 7.60
CA VAL A 43 -2.97 -4.88 8.04
C VAL A 43 -2.92 -3.51 8.75
N LYS A 44 -3.57 -2.50 8.17
CA LYS A 44 -3.68 -1.16 8.77
C LYS A 44 -4.34 -1.22 10.15
N ILE A 45 -5.46 -1.92 10.28
CA ILE A 45 -6.22 -2.01 11.54
C ILE A 45 -5.36 -2.67 12.63
N ASP A 46 -4.65 -3.75 12.31
CA ASP A 46 -3.87 -4.45 13.34
C ASP A 46 -2.55 -3.75 13.67
N LEU A 47 -1.94 -3.04 12.70
CA LEU A 47 -0.84 -2.13 12.98
C LEU A 47 -1.26 -0.99 13.93
N GLU A 48 -2.41 -0.37 13.70
CA GLU A 48 -2.93 0.69 14.58
C GLU A 48 -3.14 0.20 16.02
N LYS A 49 -3.62 -1.04 16.20
CA LYS A 49 -3.74 -1.68 17.52
C LYS A 49 -2.37 -1.89 18.18
N ARG A 50 -1.38 -2.39 17.44
CA ARG A 50 -0.03 -2.67 17.96
C ARG A 50 0.73 -1.39 18.33
N ARG A 51 0.59 -0.32 17.53
CA ARG A 51 1.19 1.00 17.82
C ARG A 51 0.80 1.54 19.19
N ASN A 52 -0.44 1.28 19.61
CA ASN A 52 -0.94 1.73 20.91
C ASN A 52 -0.49 0.84 22.08
N ALA A 53 0.10 -0.33 21.80
CA ALA A 53 0.41 -1.38 22.79
C ALA A 53 1.90 -1.70 22.95
N THR A 54 2.78 -1.32 22.02
CA THR A 54 4.20 -1.74 22.03
C THR A 54 5.11 -0.72 21.34
N LEU A 55 6.33 -0.53 21.87
CA LEU A 55 7.44 0.11 21.14
C LEU A 55 7.91 -0.85 20.05
N LEU A 56 7.55 -0.58 18.81
CA LEU A 56 7.83 -1.47 17.68
C LEU A 56 9.12 -1.06 16.98
N THR A 57 9.96 -2.03 16.63
CA THR A 57 11.09 -1.82 15.72
C THR A 57 10.60 -1.94 14.28
N ALA A 58 11.24 -1.21 13.36
CA ALA A 58 11.00 -1.30 11.92
C ALA A 58 10.94 -2.75 11.40
N GLU A 59 11.87 -3.60 11.86
CA GLU A 59 11.92 -5.01 11.49
C GLU A 59 10.71 -5.81 12.01
N GLY A 60 10.25 -5.53 13.24
CA GLY A 60 9.09 -6.20 13.85
C GLY A 60 7.74 -5.75 13.28
N GLU A 61 7.66 -4.54 12.72
CA GLU A 61 6.50 -4.10 11.93
C GLU A 61 6.50 -4.76 10.56
N PHE A 62 7.66 -4.82 9.92
CA PHE A 62 7.79 -5.43 8.60
C PHE A 62 7.47 -6.94 8.62
N ALA A 63 8.02 -7.69 9.59
CA ALA A 63 7.72 -9.11 9.75
C ALA A 63 6.23 -9.36 10.02
N PHE A 64 5.57 -8.46 10.75
CA PHE A 64 4.13 -8.55 11.00
C PHE A 64 3.30 -8.24 9.76
N ILE A 65 3.63 -7.19 9.01
CA ILE A 65 2.96 -6.86 7.75
C ILE A 65 3.02 -8.05 6.77
N ILE A 66 4.20 -8.68 6.66
CA ILE A 66 4.35 -9.88 5.85
C ILE A 66 3.50 -11.03 6.38
N GLY A 67 3.55 -11.30 7.69
CA GLY A 67 2.77 -12.38 8.30
C GLY A 67 1.25 -12.20 8.16
N GLU A 68 0.74 -10.97 8.26
CA GLU A 68 -0.67 -10.66 8.04
C GLU A 68 -1.07 -10.78 6.58
N LEU A 69 -0.21 -10.32 5.67
CA LEU A 69 -0.49 -10.44 4.24
C LEU A 69 -0.46 -11.91 3.80
N ASP A 70 0.50 -12.71 4.23
CA ASP A 70 0.59 -14.14 3.89
C ASP A 70 -0.67 -14.93 4.31
N GLN A 71 -1.30 -14.54 5.42
CA GLN A 71 -2.55 -15.15 5.90
C GLN A 71 -3.78 -14.86 5.02
N GLN A 72 -3.78 -13.76 4.25
CA GLN A 72 -4.95 -13.39 3.45
C GLN A 72 -5.16 -14.26 2.21
N ASN A 73 -4.16 -15.07 1.81
CA ASN A 73 -4.18 -15.99 0.65
C ASN A 73 -4.87 -15.41 -0.61
N SER A 74 -4.74 -14.10 -0.81
CA SER A 74 -5.36 -13.38 -1.92
C SER A 74 -4.43 -13.32 -3.13
N GLU A 75 -4.99 -13.06 -4.30
CA GLU A 75 -4.19 -12.87 -5.52
C GLU A 75 -3.22 -11.68 -5.37
N PHE A 76 -3.66 -10.62 -4.68
CA PHE A 76 -2.84 -9.51 -4.26
C PHE A 76 -1.58 -9.96 -3.48
N VAL A 77 -1.74 -10.86 -2.51
CA VAL A 77 -0.63 -11.37 -1.69
C VAL A 77 0.31 -12.25 -2.50
N LYS A 78 -0.23 -13.08 -3.40
CA LYS A 78 0.60 -13.91 -4.29
C LYS A 78 1.47 -13.05 -5.19
N ASN A 79 0.91 -11.97 -5.73
CA ASN A 79 1.64 -10.99 -6.55
C ASN A 79 2.67 -10.21 -5.72
N MET A 80 2.33 -9.88 -4.47
CA MET A 80 3.24 -9.23 -3.50
C MET A 80 4.40 -10.13 -3.06
N ASN A 81 4.18 -11.43 -2.85
CA ASN A 81 5.24 -12.36 -2.47
C ASN A 81 6.35 -12.44 -3.54
N VAL A 82 6.00 -12.29 -4.83
CA VAL A 82 6.97 -12.17 -5.92
C VAL A 82 7.79 -10.88 -5.80
N LEU A 83 7.16 -9.77 -5.39
CA LEU A 83 7.81 -8.47 -5.25
C LEU A 83 8.73 -8.41 -4.02
N TRP A 84 8.32 -8.99 -2.90
CA TRP A 84 9.08 -9.02 -1.64
C TRP A 84 10.24 -10.00 -1.63
N SER A 85 10.16 -11.05 -2.44
CA SER A 85 11.28 -11.99 -2.64
C SER A 85 12.52 -11.32 -3.28
N LYS A 86 12.37 -10.11 -3.82
CA LYS A 86 13.50 -9.29 -4.28
C LYS A 86 14.10 -8.56 -3.07
N ASP A 87 15.32 -8.93 -2.69
CA ASP A 87 16.09 -8.31 -1.59
C ASP A 87 16.09 -6.77 -1.63
N LEU A 88 15.98 -6.18 -2.82
CA LEU A 88 15.87 -4.74 -3.02
C LEU A 88 14.64 -4.12 -2.34
N MET A 89 13.46 -4.76 -2.43
CA MET A 89 12.24 -4.25 -1.79
C MET A 89 12.30 -4.39 -0.27
N ARG A 90 12.78 -5.53 0.23
CA ARG A 90 12.98 -5.76 1.66
C ARG A 90 13.93 -4.72 2.26
N ASN A 91 15.07 -4.49 1.62
CA ASN A 91 16.07 -3.54 2.11
C ASN A 91 15.59 -2.09 2.00
N ALA A 92 14.93 -1.71 0.91
CA ALA A 92 14.36 -0.36 0.76
C ALA A 92 13.31 -0.05 1.83
N MET A 93 12.45 -1.03 2.15
CA MET A 93 11.40 -0.85 3.14
C MET A 93 11.95 -0.80 4.58
N LEU A 94 12.95 -1.62 4.89
CA LEU A 94 13.65 -1.57 6.18
C LEU A 94 14.37 -0.24 6.41
N VAL A 95 15.10 0.27 5.41
CA VAL A 95 15.80 1.57 5.49
C VAL A 95 14.80 2.70 5.74
N TYR A 96 13.62 2.65 5.12
CA TYR A 96 12.61 3.69 5.29
C TYR A 96 11.92 3.61 6.66
N LEU A 97 11.56 2.41 7.13
CA LEU A 97 10.99 2.23 8.47
C LEU A 97 11.98 2.60 9.58
N ASP A 98 13.29 2.53 9.32
CA ASP A 98 14.35 2.97 10.25
C ASP A 98 14.53 4.51 10.23
N GLN A 99 14.39 5.14 9.06
CA GLN A 99 14.46 6.61 8.89
C GLN A 99 13.19 7.33 9.37
N CYS A 100 12.03 6.71 9.20
CA CYS A 100 10.78 7.18 9.77
C CYS A 100 10.71 6.70 11.22
N ASN A 101 11.03 7.61 12.15
CA ASN A 101 10.60 7.43 13.54
C ASN A 101 9.11 7.00 13.52
N ILE A 102 8.74 5.92 14.21
CA ILE A 102 7.49 5.09 14.15
C ILE A 102 6.16 5.89 13.95
N TYR A 103 6.18 7.19 14.17
CA TYR A 103 5.10 8.15 14.00
C TYR A 103 4.60 8.38 12.56
N ILE A 104 5.24 7.82 11.52
CA ILE A 104 4.84 8.05 10.13
C ILE A 104 4.54 6.74 9.36
N LEU A 105 3.86 5.80 10.02
CA LEU A 105 3.42 4.55 9.40
C LEU A 105 2.39 4.76 8.26
N GLU A 106 1.65 5.88 8.27
CA GLU A 106 0.81 6.26 7.13
C GLU A 106 1.64 6.56 5.88
N GLU A 107 2.85 7.12 5.99
CA GLU A 107 3.74 7.33 4.83
C GLU A 107 4.43 6.03 4.39
N GLY A 108 4.76 5.13 5.32
CA GLY A 108 5.27 3.79 4.98
C GLY A 108 4.27 2.96 4.17
N LEU A 109 2.98 3.02 4.53
CA LEU A 109 1.92 2.39 3.74
C LEU A 109 1.72 3.10 2.39
N MET A 110 1.90 4.43 2.33
CA MET A 110 1.86 5.18 1.07
C MET A 110 3.00 4.81 0.12
N LEU A 111 4.19 4.46 0.61
CA LEU A 111 5.29 4.02 -0.23
C LEU A 111 5.14 2.58 -0.69
N LEU A 112 4.59 1.68 0.13
CA LEU A 112 4.18 0.35 -0.34
C LEU A 112 3.14 0.49 -1.46
N GLN A 113 2.19 1.42 -1.29
CA GLN A 113 1.20 1.77 -2.31
C GLN A 113 1.84 2.37 -3.58
N LEU A 114 2.84 3.25 -3.45
CA LEU A 114 3.56 3.84 -4.59
C LEU A 114 4.41 2.79 -5.33
N LEU A 115 5.18 1.97 -4.60
CA LEU A 115 6.01 0.91 -5.17
C LEU A 115 5.16 -0.12 -5.94
N LEU A 116 3.95 -0.41 -5.44
CA LEU A 116 2.99 -1.26 -6.14
C LEU A 116 2.48 -0.63 -7.44
N ILE A 117 2.21 0.68 -7.43
CA ILE A 117 1.78 1.40 -8.64
C ILE A 117 2.89 1.46 -9.70
N PHE A 118 4.14 1.69 -9.29
CA PHE A 118 5.27 1.84 -10.23
C PHE A 118 5.85 0.53 -10.79
N HIS A 119 5.45 -0.65 -10.29
CA HIS A 119 5.94 -1.95 -10.79
C HIS A 119 4.89 -2.76 -11.56
N VAL A 120 3.64 -2.29 -11.58
CA VAL A 120 2.57 -2.83 -12.43
C VAL A 120 2.57 -2.19 -13.83
N TYR A 121 3.35 -1.12 -14.03
CA TYR A 121 3.71 -0.51 -15.32
C TYR A 121 5.14 -0.87 -15.72
#